data_AF-A0A7S4EAK6-F1
#
_entry.id   AF-A0A7S4EAK6-F1
#
_cell.length_a   1.000
_cell.length_b   1.000
_cell.length_c   1.000
_cell.angle_alpha   90.00
_cell.angle_beta   90.00
_cell.angle_gamma   90.00
#
_symmetry.space_group_name_H-M   'P 1'
#
loop_
_entity.id
_entity.type
_entity.pdbx_description
1 polymer ?
#
loop_
_entity_poly.entity_id
_entity_poly.type
_entity_poly.pdbx_seq_one_letter_code
_entity_poly.pdbx_strand_id
1 'polypeptide(L)'
;MFDGAAAFNRDVGAWRVDRVASTRSMFTGALAFDRPLDGWAVGAVTDMERMFAGAAAFNQPLNGWRVDKVTSTARMFAAATSFNQPLDRWRVENVTDMSWMFRGADAFDGELDGWAPTRVETTAGMFMKAASFNRPLGNWSLDALTKMPLMFRDAAAFDQDLGWCFDTHVRLNLAFDGTPCEATSCGVAQGPGGCAPSARPSAAPTAEP
;
A
#
# COMPACT_ATOMS: atom_id res chain seq x y z
N MET A 1 11.51 -16.23 -8.24
CA MET A 1 12.30 -16.69 -9.42
C MET A 1 13.67 -16.01 -9.47
N PHE A 2 13.80 -14.78 -8.98
CA PHE A 2 15.06 -14.03 -8.86
C PHE A 2 15.31 -13.55 -7.42
N ASP A 3 14.89 -14.36 -6.44
CA ASP A 3 15.04 -14.05 -5.01
C ASP A 3 16.53 -13.98 -4.65
N GLY A 4 16.96 -12.84 -4.09
CA GLY A 4 18.34 -12.54 -3.75
C GLY A 4 19.27 -12.28 -4.95
N ALA A 5 18.75 -12.23 -6.17
CA ALA A 5 19.55 -11.98 -7.37
C ALA A 5 19.89 -10.49 -7.51
N ALA A 6 20.75 -9.97 -6.62
CA ALA A 6 21.03 -8.55 -6.46
C ALA A 6 21.39 -7.79 -7.76
N ALA A 7 22.11 -8.44 -8.67
CA ALA A 7 22.53 -7.85 -9.96
C ALA A 7 21.56 -8.11 -11.12
N PHE A 8 20.45 -8.82 -10.89
CA PHE A 8 19.50 -9.16 -11.95
C PHE A 8 18.79 -7.89 -12.45
N ASN A 9 18.97 -7.58 -13.74
CA ASN A 9 18.32 -6.45 -14.41
C ASN A 9 18.13 -6.73 -15.91
N ARG A 10 17.67 -7.94 -16.24
CA ARG A 10 17.44 -8.39 -17.62
C ARG A 10 15.98 -8.19 -18.02
N ASP A 11 15.76 -7.97 -19.30
CA ASP A 11 14.42 -7.79 -19.85
C ASP A 11 13.59 -9.07 -19.71
N VAL A 12 12.41 -8.92 -19.12
CA VAL A 12 11.40 -9.95 -18.91
C VAL A 12 10.02 -9.46 -19.34
N GLY A 13 9.91 -8.29 -19.99
CA GLY A 13 8.64 -7.66 -20.34
C GLY A 13 7.82 -8.51 -21.32
N ALA A 14 8.48 -9.31 -22.17
CA ALA A 14 7.84 -10.21 -23.14
C ALA A 14 7.33 -11.53 -22.54
N TRP A 15 7.50 -11.76 -21.23
CA TRP A 15 7.09 -13.01 -20.61
C TRP A 15 5.56 -13.13 -20.54
N ARG A 16 5.09 -14.36 -20.81
CA ARG A 16 3.67 -14.69 -20.69
C ARG A 16 3.35 -15.09 -19.26
N VAL A 17 2.69 -14.19 -18.53
CA VAL A 17 2.27 -14.42 -17.14
C VAL A 17 0.74 -14.56 -16.99
N ASP A 18 0.01 -14.69 -18.10
CA ASP A 18 -1.46 -14.73 -18.16
C ASP A 18 -2.12 -15.89 -17.39
N ARG A 19 -1.32 -16.89 -17.01
CA ARG A 19 -1.76 -18.08 -16.26
C ARG A 19 -1.03 -18.26 -14.93
N VAL A 20 -0.18 -17.31 -14.55
CA VAL A 20 0.57 -17.38 -13.30
C VAL A 20 -0.38 -17.09 -12.15
N ALA A 21 -0.49 -18.02 -11.20
CA ALA A 21 -1.35 -17.87 -10.03
C ALA A 21 -0.66 -17.07 -8.90
N SER A 22 0.66 -17.12 -8.81
CA SER A 22 1.43 -16.44 -7.77
C SER A 22 2.72 -15.84 -8.35
N THR A 23 2.98 -14.58 -8.01
CA THR A 23 4.22 -13.86 -8.31
C THR A 23 5.05 -13.62 -7.04
N ARG A 24 4.74 -14.38 -5.99
CA ARG A 24 5.37 -14.26 -4.68
C ARG A 24 6.89 -14.33 -4.79
N SER A 25 7.53 -13.36 -4.15
CA SER A 25 8.98 -13.20 -4.09
C SER A 25 9.68 -13.24 -5.46
N MET A 26 9.02 -12.83 -6.55
CA MET A 26 9.58 -12.99 -7.88
C MET A 26 10.89 -12.24 -8.07
N PHE A 27 10.98 -11.00 -7.57
CA PHE A 27 12.13 -10.09 -7.64
C PHE A 27 12.61 -9.64 -6.24
N THR A 28 12.32 -10.41 -5.19
CA THR A 28 12.82 -10.12 -3.84
C THR A 28 14.34 -9.96 -3.87
N GLY A 29 14.88 -8.88 -3.30
CA GLY A 29 16.31 -8.63 -3.22
C GLY A 29 17.01 -8.46 -4.57
N ALA A 30 16.28 -8.32 -5.68
CA ALA A 30 16.84 -7.98 -6.97
C ALA A 30 17.19 -6.49 -7.02
N LEU A 31 18.22 -6.09 -6.26
CA LEU A 31 18.57 -4.70 -5.95
C LEU A 31 18.64 -3.80 -7.19
N ALA A 32 19.17 -4.32 -8.29
CA ALA A 32 19.38 -3.60 -9.55
C ALA A 32 18.22 -3.69 -10.55
N PHE A 33 17.14 -4.41 -10.24
CA PHE A 33 16.05 -4.65 -11.19
C PHE A 33 15.20 -3.39 -11.40
N ASP A 34 15.15 -2.91 -12.64
CA ASP A 34 14.33 -1.75 -13.03
C ASP A 34 13.93 -1.88 -14.51
N ARG A 35 13.19 -2.95 -14.83
CA ARG A 35 12.70 -3.23 -16.20
C ARG A 35 11.19 -3.11 -16.29
N PRO A 36 10.67 -2.59 -17.43
CA PRO A 36 9.24 -2.39 -17.60
C PRO A 36 8.48 -3.71 -17.51
N LEU A 37 7.34 -3.68 -16.80
CA LEU A 37 6.42 -4.81 -16.61
C LEU A 37 4.96 -4.42 -16.90
N ASP A 38 4.72 -3.22 -17.43
CA ASP A 38 3.39 -2.67 -17.72
C ASP A 38 2.60 -3.53 -18.72
N GLY A 39 3.30 -4.25 -19.59
CA GLY A 39 2.71 -5.22 -20.54
C GLY A 39 2.29 -6.57 -19.94
N TRP A 40 2.59 -6.85 -18.67
CA TRP A 40 2.27 -8.13 -18.06
C TRP A 40 0.77 -8.29 -17.76
N ALA A 41 0.19 -9.39 -18.22
CA ALA A 41 -1.20 -9.76 -17.94
C ALA A 41 -1.33 -10.50 -16.59
N VAL A 42 -1.34 -9.77 -15.46
CA VAL A 42 -1.38 -10.35 -14.10
C VAL A 42 -2.77 -10.72 -13.57
N GLY A 43 -3.82 -10.65 -14.39
CA GLY A 43 -5.22 -10.85 -13.95
C GLY A 43 -5.61 -12.28 -13.51
N ALA A 44 -4.66 -13.22 -13.50
CA ALA A 44 -4.80 -14.55 -12.92
C ALA A 44 -4.09 -14.70 -11.56
N VAL A 45 -3.26 -13.73 -11.20
CA VAL A 45 -2.46 -13.75 -9.97
C VAL A 45 -3.35 -13.50 -8.76
N THR A 46 -3.21 -14.33 -7.74
CA THR A 46 -3.90 -14.17 -6.45
C THR A 46 -2.95 -13.80 -5.31
N ASP A 47 -1.64 -14.04 -5.47
CA ASP A 47 -0.61 -13.77 -4.46
C ASP A 47 0.55 -12.96 -5.06
N MET A 48 0.77 -11.75 -4.53
CA MET A 48 1.85 -10.83 -4.90
C MET A 48 2.81 -10.56 -3.73
N GLU A 49 2.81 -11.41 -2.69
CA GLU A 49 3.64 -11.20 -1.51
C GLU A 49 5.12 -11.02 -1.86
N ARG A 50 5.75 -9.99 -1.30
CA ARG A 50 7.18 -9.71 -1.46
C ARG A 50 7.66 -9.58 -2.91
N MET A 51 6.79 -9.44 -3.91
CA MET A 51 7.20 -9.51 -5.32
C MET A 51 8.40 -8.62 -5.67
N PHE A 52 8.47 -7.40 -5.10
CA PHE A 52 9.56 -6.43 -5.27
C PHE A 52 10.23 -6.06 -3.94
N ALA A 53 10.12 -6.91 -2.91
CA ALA A 53 10.71 -6.60 -1.61
C ALA A 53 12.23 -6.46 -1.71
N GLY A 54 12.78 -5.29 -1.40
CA GLY A 54 14.21 -4.98 -1.51
C GLY A 54 14.70 -4.78 -2.95
N ALA A 55 13.82 -4.71 -3.95
CA ALA A 55 14.20 -4.30 -5.31
C ALA A 55 14.46 -2.78 -5.32
N ALA A 56 15.58 -2.36 -4.73
CA ALA A 56 15.86 -0.97 -4.38
C ALA A 56 15.79 0.01 -5.57
N ALA A 57 16.19 -0.43 -6.76
CA ALA A 57 16.17 0.38 -7.98
C ALA A 57 14.81 0.40 -8.70
N PHE A 58 13.86 -0.46 -8.35
CA PHE A 58 12.62 -0.64 -9.11
C PHE A 58 11.71 0.58 -9.02
N ASN A 59 11.41 1.22 -10.16
CA ASN A 59 10.52 2.37 -10.23
C ASN A 59 9.72 2.41 -11.55
N GLN A 60 9.17 1.26 -11.95
CA GLN A 60 8.44 1.12 -13.21
C GLN A 60 6.92 1.21 -12.99
N PRO A 61 6.17 1.78 -13.96
CA PRO A 61 4.73 1.95 -13.82
C PRO A 61 4.00 0.60 -13.76
N LEU A 62 3.12 0.46 -12.77
CA LEU A 62 2.29 -0.74 -12.56
C LEU A 62 0.78 -0.44 -12.51
N ASN A 63 0.39 0.83 -12.69
CA ASN A 63 -1.00 1.28 -12.54
C ASN A 63 -1.97 0.63 -13.55
N GLY A 64 -1.45 0.07 -14.65
CA GLY A 64 -2.25 -0.68 -15.64
C GLY A 64 -2.57 -2.13 -15.25
N TRP A 65 -1.98 -2.64 -14.16
CA TRP A 65 -2.18 -4.02 -13.74
C TRP A 65 -3.59 -4.27 -13.21
N ARG A 66 -4.16 -5.41 -13.63
CA ARG A 66 -5.45 -5.87 -13.12
C ARG A 66 -5.24 -6.77 -11.91
N VAL A 67 -5.40 -6.21 -10.72
CA VAL A 67 -5.15 -6.90 -9.43
C VAL A 67 -6.43 -7.35 -8.71
N ASP A 68 -7.57 -7.37 -9.41
CA ASP A 68 -8.89 -7.63 -8.81
C ASP A 68 -9.04 -9.03 -8.18
N LYS A 69 -8.14 -9.97 -8.45
CA LYS A 69 -8.12 -11.30 -7.83
C LYS A 69 -7.05 -11.47 -6.73
N VAL A 70 -6.22 -10.46 -6.51
CA VAL A 70 -5.15 -10.54 -5.53
C VAL A 70 -5.75 -10.50 -4.13
N THR A 71 -5.32 -11.44 -3.28
CA THR A 71 -5.75 -11.53 -1.88
C THR A 71 -4.67 -11.07 -0.91
N SER A 72 -3.39 -11.11 -1.32
CA SER A 72 -2.26 -10.67 -0.48
C SER A 72 -1.27 -9.83 -1.28
N THR A 73 -0.94 -8.66 -0.72
CA THR A 73 0.11 -7.74 -1.20
C THR A 73 1.18 -7.53 -0.14
N ALA A 74 1.21 -8.40 0.89
CA ALA A 74 2.08 -8.22 2.03
C ALA A 74 3.56 -8.10 1.61
N ARG A 75 4.22 -7.04 2.09
CA ARG A 75 5.61 -6.69 1.80
C ARG A 75 5.94 -6.47 0.32
N MET A 76 4.96 -6.29 -0.58
CA MET A 76 5.20 -6.25 -2.03
C MET A 76 6.31 -5.28 -2.45
N PHE A 77 6.37 -4.09 -1.85
CA PHE A 77 7.36 -3.03 -2.10
C PHE A 77 8.21 -2.70 -0.86
N ALA A 78 8.29 -3.60 0.12
CA ALA A 78 9.06 -3.36 1.33
C ALA A 78 10.54 -3.12 0.96
N ALA A 79 11.14 -2.01 1.38
CA ALA A 79 12.50 -1.58 1.04
C ALA A 79 12.77 -1.40 -0.47
N ALA A 80 11.74 -1.22 -1.31
CA ALA A 80 11.89 -0.74 -2.67
C ALA A 80 12.09 0.79 -2.66
N THR A 81 13.28 1.23 -2.23
CA THR A 81 13.54 2.62 -1.83
C THR A 81 13.31 3.67 -2.93
N SER A 82 13.40 3.28 -4.21
CA SER A 82 13.18 4.18 -5.35
C SER A 82 11.75 4.15 -5.91
N PHE A 83 10.89 3.24 -5.43
CA PHE A 83 9.56 3.08 -5.99
C PHE A 83 8.66 4.28 -5.65
N ASN A 84 8.21 5.00 -6.67
CA ASN A 84 7.32 6.16 -6.53
C ASN A 84 6.38 6.26 -7.73
N GLN A 85 5.55 5.23 -7.92
CA GLN A 85 4.56 5.19 -9.01
C GLN A 85 3.15 5.19 -8.44
N PRO A 86 2.18 5.80 -9.15
CA PRO A 86 0.77 5.75 -8.74
C PRO A 86 0.23 4.32 -8.88
N LEU A 87 -0.69 3.97 -7.99
CA LEU A 87 -1.38 2.67 -7.97
C LEU A 87 -2.89 2.84 -7.80
N ASP A 88 -3.42 4.05 -7.95
CA ASP A 88 -4.82 4.44 -7.75
C ASP A 88 -5.81 3.60 -8.58
N ARG A 89 -5.41 3.05 -9.72
CA ARG A 89 -6.29 2.22 -10.58
C ARG A 89 -6.40 0.78 -10.12
N TRP A 90 -5.65 0.39 -9.09
CA TRP A 90 -5.71 -0.97 -8.56
C TRP A 90 -7.03 -1.21 -7.81
N ARG A 91 -7.68 -2.32 -8.17
CA ARG A 91 -8.88 -2.83 -7.51
C ARG A 91 -8.49 -3.75 -6.36
N VAL A 92 -8.35 -3.19 -5.17
CA VAL A 92 -7.85 -3.86 -3.96
C VAL A 92 -8.95 -4.42 -3.05
N GLU A 93 -10.21 -4.43 -3.47
CA GLU A 93 -11.36 -4.83 -2.65
C GLU A 93 -11.29 -6.30 -2.18
N ASN A 94 -10.49 -7.14 -2.84
CA ASN A 94 -10.29 -8.55 -2.48
C ASN A 94 -9.03 -8.80 -1.61
N VAL A 95 -8.20 -7.77 -1.38
CA VAL A 95 -6.97 -7.91 -0.59
C VAL A 95 -7.31 -7.95 0.89
N THR A 96 -6.81 -8.96 1.59
CA THR A 96 -7.00 -9.13 3.05
C THR A 96 -5.75 -8.79 3.85
N ASP A 97 -4.55 -8.93 3.26
CA ASP A 97 -3.26 -8.60 3.89
C ASP A 97 -2.47 -7.57 3.07
N MET A 98 -2.32 -6.37 3.64
CA MET A 98 -1.47 -5.28 3.14
C MET A 98 -0.28 -5.01 4.08
N SER A 99 0.03 -5.94 4.99
CA SER A 99 1.06 -5.73 5.99
C SER A 99 2.41 -5.44 5.36
N TRP A 100 3.06 -4.38 5.85
CA TRP A 100 4.39 -3.97 5.45
C TRP A 100 4.59 -3.66 3.96
N MET A 101 3.50 -3.44 3.19
CA MET A 101 3.56 -3.32 1.73
C MET A 101 4.59 -2.29 1.24
N PHE A 102 4.67 -1.12 1.87
CA PHE A 102 5.58 -0.01 1.54
C PHE A 102 6.59 0.29 2.66
N ARG A 103 6.84 -0.68 3.55
CA ARG A 103 7.76 -0.48 4.68
C ARG A 103 9.16 -0.10 4.19
N GLY A 104 9.63 1.10 4.52
CA GLY A 104 10.94 1.60 4.08
C GLY A 104 11.04 1.86 2.57
N ALA A 105 9.92 2.07 1.89
CA ALA A 105 9.91 2.58 0.53
C ALA A 105 10.09 4.11 0.59
N ASP A 106 11.33 4.55 0.83
CA ASP A 106 11.63 5.93 1.24
C ASP A 106 11.11 7.01 0.28
N ALA A 107 11.14 6.76 -1.03
CA ALA A 107 10.67 7.69 -2.06
C ALA A 107 9.16 7.62 -2.35
N PHE A 108 8.44 6.66 -1.77
CA PHE A 108 7.05 6.41 -2.14
C PHE A 108 6.13 7.53 -1.66
N ASP A 109 5.51 8.23 -2.61
CA ASP A 109 4.42 9.20 -2.43
C ASP A 109 3.39 9.06 -3.57
N GLY A 110 3.23 7.84 -4.09
CA GLY A 110 2.33 7.53 -5.20
C GLY A 110 0.86 7.64 -4.81
N GLU A 111 0.00 8.00 -5.78
CA GLU A 111 -1.44 8.14 -5.58
C GLU A 111 -2.11 6.78 -5.28
N LEU A 112 -2.98 6.77 -4.25
CA LEU A 112 -3.73 5.61 -3.73
C LEU A 112 -5.22 5.94 -3.48
N ASP A 113 -5.68 7.10 -3.96
CA ASP A 113 -7.03 7.62 -3.71
C ASP A 113 -8.13 6.80 -4.40
N GLY A 114 -7.83 6.03 -5.44
CA GLY A 114 -8.78 5.10 -6.04
C GLY A 114 -9.04 3.81 -5.22
N TRP A 115 -8.34 3.58 -4.11
CA TRP A 115 -8.47 2.34 -3.33
C TRP A 115 -9.70 2.33 -2.41
N ALA A 116 -10.37 1.18 -2.35
CA ALA A 116 -11.46 0.89 -1.41
C ALA A 116 -11.23 -0.48 -0.74
N PRO A 117 -10.30 -0.59 0.23
CA PRO A 117 -9.85 -1.87 0.81
C PRO A 117 -10.86 -2.47 1.80
N THR A 118 -12.09 -2.75 1.36
CA THR A 118 -13.20 -3.18 2.22
C THR A 118 -12.98 -4.51 2.94
N ARG A 119 -12.07 -5.36 2.45
CA ARG A 119 -11.76 -6.69 3.03
C ARG A 119 -10.40 -6.76 3.73
N VAL A 120 -9.67 -5.65 3.85
CA VAL A 120 -8.37 -5.67 4.49
C VAL A 120 -8.52 -5.96 5.98
N GLU A 121 -7.88 -7.03 6.46
CA GLU A 121 -7.91 -7.40 7.88
C GLU A 121 -6.73 -6.78 8.63
N THR A 122 -5.62 -6.52 7.92
CA THR A 122 -4.38 -5.99 8.48
C THR A 122 -3.61 -5.06 7.55
N THR A 123 -3.25 -3.88 8.06
CA THR A 123 -2.33 -2.90 7.44
C THR A 123 -1.07 -2.71 8.30
N ALA A 124 -0.74 -3.70 9.15
CA ALA A 124 0.39 -3.65 10.07
C ALA A 124 1.69 -3.18 9.38
N GLY A 125 2.25 -2.06 9.84
CA GLY A 125 3.50 -1.52 9.32
C GLY A 125 3.51 -1.14 7.84
N MET A 126 2.36 -0.97 7.20
CA MET A 126 2.24 -0.76 5.76
C MET A 126 3.14 0.36 5.22
N PHE A 127 3.18 1.50 5.90
CA PHE A 127 3.98 2.68 5.58
C PHE A 127 5.07 2.95 6.62
N MET A 128 5.42 1.98 7.47
CA MET A 128 6.46 2.17 8.47
C MET A 128 7.77 2.58 7.78
N LYS A 129 8.36 3.70 8.19
CA LYS A 129 9.58 4.29 7.59
C LYS A 129 9.45 4.68 6.11
N ALA A 130 8.24 4.80 5.56
CA ALA A 130 8.06 5.40 4.23
C ALA A 130 8.23 6.92 4.35
N ALA A 131 9.48 7.39 4.29
CA ALA A 131 9.86 8.74 4.72
C ALA A 131 9.13 9.86 3.95
N SER A 132 8.85 9.67 2.66
CA SER A 132 8.23 10.70 1.81
C SER A 132 6.70 10.62 1.72
N PHE A 133 6.08 9.58 2.26
CA PHE A 133 4.67 9.33 2.04
C PHE A 133 3.78 10.33 2.80
N ASN A 134 2.97 11.11 2.07
CA ASN A 134 2.05 12.07 2.67
C ASN A 134 0.73 12.21 1.88
N ARG A 135 0.25 11.11 1.28
CA ARG A 135 -1.00 11.12 0.51
C ARG A 135 -2.24 10.96 1.38
N PRO A 136 -3.36 11.64 1.04
CA PRO A 136 -4.61 11.49 1.77
C PRO A 136 -5.17 10.07 1.59
N LEU A 137 -5.58 9.45 2.69
CA LEU A 137 -6.20 8.11 2.71
C LEU A 137 -7.58 8.10 3.39
N GLY A 138 -8.11 9.28 3.72
CA GLY A 138 -9.38 9.39 4.45
C GLY A 138 -10.60 8.85 3.69
N ASN A 139 -10.47 8.59 2.39
CA ASN A 139 -11.51 7.97 1.58
C ASN A 139 -11.53 6.43 1.63
N TRP A 140 -10.54 5.79 2.25
CA TRP A 140 -10.48 4.34 2.36
C TRP A 140 -11.62 3.78 3.22
N SER A 141 -12.26 2.72 2.73
CA SER A 141 -13.22 1.93 3.50
C SER A 141 -12.51 0.75 4.17
N LEU A 142 -12.44 0.76 5.50
CA LEU A 142 -11.65 -0.18 6.32
C LEU A 142 -12.56 -1.07 7.20
N ASP A 143 -13.69 -1.51 6.65
CA ASP A 143 -14.77 -2.18 7.40
C ASP A 143 -14.35 -3.51 8.05
N ALA A 144 -13.40 -4.23 7.43
CA ALA A 144 -12.87 -5.51 7.93
C ALA A 144 -11.59 -5.37 8.77
N LEU A 145 -11.06 -4.15 8.93
CA LEU A 145 -9.74 -3.93 9.54
C LEU A 145 -9.77 -4.27 11.03
N THR A 146 -8.87 -5.16 11.45
CA THR A 146 -8.70 -5.50 12.88
C THR A 146 -7.35 -5.10 13.44
N LYS A 147 -6.35 -4.90 12.58
CA LYS A 147 -4.94 -4.69 12.98
C LYS A 147 -4.26 -3.64 12.10
N MET A 148 -3.85 -2.53 12.68
CA MET A 148 -2.94 -1.57 12.03
C MET A 148 -1.75 -1.15 12.91
N PRO A 149 -1.14 -2.06 13.69
CA PRO A 149 0.01 -1.68 14.51
C PRO A 149 1.14 -1.18 13.61
N LEU A 150 1.82 -0.11 14.04
CA LEU A 150 2.97 0.47 13.35
C LEU A 150 2.70 1.01 11.94
N MET A 151 1.43 1.14 11.51
CA MET A 151 1.09 1.41 10.10
C MET A 151 1.89 2.56 9.50
N PHE A 152 2.06 3.68 10.22
CA PHE A 152 2.81 4.86 9.82
C PHE A 152 4.02 5.14 10.73
N ARG A 153 4.48 4.16 11.52
CA ARG A 153 5.58 4.42 12.45
C ARG A 153 6.81 4.94 11.70
N ASP A 154 7.40 6.05 12.16
CA ASP A 154 8.54 6.73 11.55
C ASP A 154 8.28 7.19 10.09
N ALA A 155 7.03 7.35 9.65
CA ALA A 155 6.71 7.96 8.36
C ALA A 155 6.86 9.48 8.47
N ALA A 156 8.09 9.96 8.30
CA ALA A 156 8.52 11.30 8.68
C ALA A 156 7.73 12.46 8.03
N ALA A 157 7.19 12.26 6.83
CA ALA A 157 6.39 13.26 6.13
C ALA A 157 4.87 13.15 6.36
N PHE A 158 4.39 12.09 7.02
CA PHE A 158 2.95 11.79 7.07
C PHE A 158 2.21 12.71 8.05
N ASP A 159 1.43 13.65 7.52
CA ASP A 159 0.69 14.66 8.28
C ASP A 159 -0.75 14.84 7.74
N GLN A 160 -1.39 13.73 7.37
CA GLN A 160 -2.75 13.75 6.84
C GLN A 160 -3.79 13.53 7.93
N ASP A 161 -4.88 14.29 7.88
CA ASP A 161 -6.09 13.96 8.62
C ASP A 161 -6.81 12.81 7.91
N LEU A 162 -6.82 11.65 8.58
CA LEU A 162 -7.44 10.44 8.08
C LEU A 162 -8.95 10.44 8.29
N GLY A 163 -9.46 11.15 9.31
CA GLY A 163 -10.88 11.13 9.67
C GLY A 163 -11.48 9.74 9.95
N TRP A 164 -10.64 8.70 10.10
CA TRP A 164 -11.10 7.33 10.36
C TRP A 164 -11.64 7.22 11.78
N CYS A 165 -12.68 6.41 11.94
CA CYS A 165 -13.11 6.00 13.26
C CYS A 165 -13.25 4.49 13.36
N PHE A 166 -12.66 3.94 14.43
CA PHE A 166 -12.68 2.52 14.73
C PHE A 166 -13.33 2.25 16.09
N ASP A 167 -13.85 1.04 16.26
CA ASP A 167 -14.18 0.51 17.58
C ASP A 167 -12.90 -0.02 18.28
N THR A 168 -13.02 -0.26 19.58
CA THR A 168 -11.95 -0.69 20.50
C THR A 168 -11.28 -2.02 20.12
N HIS A 169 -11.90 -2.85 19.27
CA HIS A 169 -11.31 -4.12 18.82
C HIS A 169 -10.20 -3.94 17.77
N VAL A 170 -10.12 -2.79 17.09
CA VAL A 170 -9.07 -2.49 16.12
C VAL A 170 -7.77 -2.12 16.83
N ARG A 171 -6.67 -2.83 16.55
CA ARG A 171 -5.39 -2.60 17.23
C ARG A 171 -4.58 -1.51 16.54
N LEU A 172 -4.41 -0.37 17.21
CA LEU A 172 -3.69 0.83 16.74
C LEU A 172 -2.26 0.97 17.34
N ASN A 173 -1.72 -0.07 17.98
CA ASN A 173 -0.45 0.02 18.73
C ASN A 173 0.67 0.70 17.93
N LEU A 174 1.13 1.87 18.41
CA LEU A 174 2.19 2.67 17.81
C LEU A 174 1.96 2.96 16.32
N ALA A 175 0.70 3.06 15.87
CA ALA A 175 0.36 3.24 14.46
C ALA A 175 0.91 4.55 13.89
N PHE A 176 1.03 5.60 14.71
CA PHE A 176 1.44 6.95 14.28
C PHE A 176 2.71 7.45 14.98
N ASP A 177 3.39 6.58 15.74
CA ASP A 177 4.62 6.89 16.48
C ASP A 177 5.70 7.44 15.53
N GLY A 178 6.23 8.63 15.81
CA GLY A 178 7.23 9.29 14.97
C GLY A 178 6.69 9.98 13.72
N THR A 179 5.37 10.19 13.61
CA THR A 179 4.76 11.03 12.56
C THR A 179 4.52 12.47 13.04
N PRO A 180 4.50 13.49 12.15
CA PRO A 180 4.09 14.85 12.50
C PRO A 180 2.73 14.95 13.20
N CYS A 181 1.76 14.12 12.82
CA CYS A 181 0.40 14.10 13.36
C CYS A 181 0.21 13.13 14.56
N GLU A 182 1.29 12.61 15.14
CA GLU A 182 1.23 11.62 16.23
C GLU A 182 0.34 12.08 17.40
N ALA A 183 0.46 13.36 17.79
CA ALA A 183 -0.27 13.93 18.93
C ALA A 183 -1.80 13.89 18.77
N THR A 184 -2.30 13.83 17.54
CA THR A 184 -3.73 13.74 17.22
C THR A 184 -4.13 12.38 16.66
N SER A 185 -3.22 11.39 16.69
CA SER A 185 -3.38 10.11 16.00
C SER A 185 -3.78 10.31 14.52
N CYS A 186 -3.30 11.38 13.89
CA CYS A 186 -3.62 11.74 12.51
C CYS A 186 -5.13 11.80 12.22
N GLY A 187 -5.90 12.32 13.19
CA GLY A 187 -7.35 12.45 13.10
C GLY A 187 -8.13 11.15 13.30
N VAL A 188 -7.45 10.05 13.64
CA VAL A 188 -8.12 8.77 13.93
C VAL A 188 -8.74 8.79 15.32
N ALA A 189 -10.03 8.47 15.39
CA ALA A 189 -10.76 8.30 16.63
C ALA A 189 -10.98 6.80 16.94
N GLN A 190 -10.98 6.45 18.23
CA GLN A 190 -11.32 5.11 18.71
C GLN A 190 -12.24 5.18 19.94
N GLY A 191 -13.35 4.45 19.93
CA GLY A 191 -14.28 4.44 21.07
C GLY A 191 -15.29 3.27 21.07
N PRO A 192 -15.82 2.90 22.24
CA PRO A 192 -16.76 1.79 22.38
C PRO A 192 -18.10 2.11 21.68
N GLY A 193 -18.51 1.25 20.74
CA GLY A 193 -19.75 1.42 19.96
C GLY A 193 -19.57 2.16 18.62
N GLY A 194 -18.32 2.47 18.24
CA GLY A 194 -17.99 3.30 17.09
C GLY A 194 -18.27 4.78 17.34
N CYS A 195 -17.56 5.67 16.66
CA CYS A 195 -18.03 7.05 16.56
C CYS A 195 -19.30 7.04 15.71
N ALA A 196 -20.32 7.82 16.09
CA ALA A 196 -21.36 8.18 15.13
C ALA A 196 -20.64 8.64 13.84
N PRO A 197 -21.06 8.18 12.65
CA PRO A 197 -20.32 8.43 11.43
C PRO A 197 -20.04 9.92 11.35
N SER A 198 -18.75 10.28 11.31
CA SER A 198 -18.36 11.64 10.97
C SER A 198 -19.07 11.94 9.66
N ALA A 199 -19.91 12.99 9.67
CA ALA A 199 -20.55 13.44 8.46
C ALA A 199 -19.41 13.64 7.46
N ARG A 200 -19.43 12.84 6.38
CA ARG A 200 -18.54 12.97 5.23
C ARG A 200 -18.37 14.47 4.98
N PRO A 201 -17.15 15.03 4.92
CA PRO A 201 -16.97 16.38 4.44
C PRO A 201 -17.71 16.47 3.12
N SER A 202 -18.79 17.24 3.10
CA SER A 202 -19.56 17.50 1.90
C SER A 202 -18.56 18.08 0.91
N ALA A 203 -18.40 17.43 -0.25
CA ALA A 203 -17.58 17.97 -1.32
C ALA A 203 -17.98 19.43 -1.52
N ALA A 204 -17.04 20.35 -1.31
CA ALA A 204 -17.25 21.75 -1.61
C ALA A 204 -17.78 21.82 -3.05
N PRO A 205 -18.87 22.57 -3.31
CA PRO A 205 -19.41 22.67 -4.65
C PRO A 205 -18.30 23.18 -5.57
N THR A 206 -17.95 22.37 -6.56
CA THR A 206 -17.12 22.78 -7.68
C THR A 206 -17.78 23.98 -8.32
N ALA A 207 -17.17 25.16 -8.15
CA ALA A 207 -17.47 26.31 -8.97
C ALA A 207 -17.00 25.98 -10.39
N GLU A 208 -17.92 25.61 -11.27
CA GLU A 208 -17.69 25.64 -12.71
C GLU A 208 -17.62 27.11 -13.21
N PRO A 209 -16.85 27.37 -14.28
CA PRO A 209 -16.62 28.70 -14.82
C PRO A 209 -17.85 29.36 -15.47
#